data_AF-H5TU34-F1
#
_entry.id   AF-H5TU34-F1
#
_cell.length_a   1.000
_cell.length_b   1.000
_cell.length_c   1.000
_cell.angle_alpha   90.00
_cell.angle_beta   90.00
_cell.angle_gamma   90.00
#
_symmetry.space_group_name_H-M   'P 1'
#
loop_
_entity.id
_entity.type
_entity.pdbx_description
1 polymer ?
#
loop_
_entity_poly.entity_id
_entity_poly.type
_entity_poly.pdbx_seq_one_letter_code
_entity_poly.pdbx_strand_id
1 'polypeptide(L)'
;MDEPERRFRRVRRWKPPTYETRVEKMIREATERGEFDDLPGMGKPLDLSDANDPDWWVKRKIRDEGLDSTALLPGSLQLRKEAQGFPASLVDVADEAAVRDILTDFNRRVREAHLTTRAGLPSVVTAHTVDVDRLIEEWRDLRERRR
;
A
#
# COMPACT_ATOMS: atom_id res chain seq x y z
N MET A 1 0.75 53.31 60.94
CA MET A 1 0.20 52.13 60.25
C MET A 1 -0.42 52.64 58.98
N ASP A 2 0.25 52.50 57.84
CA ASP A 2 -0.29 52.83 56.53
C ASP A 2 0.33 51.86 55.52
N GLU A 3 -0.49 50.98 54.95
CA GLU A 3 -0.10 50.02 53.92
C GLU A 3 -0.86 50.39 52.64
N PRO A 4 -0.19 50.57 51.48
CA PRO A 4 -0.90 51.01 50.29
C PRO A 4 -1.56 49.83 49.56
N GLU A 5 -2.88 49.92 49.41
CA GLU A 5 -3.68 48.98 48.62
C GLU A 5 -3.19 48.90 47.16
N ARG A 6 -2.61 47.77 46.76
CA ARG A 6 -2.29 47.51 45.34
C ARG A 6 -3.57 47.13 44.59
N ARG A 7 -4.12 48.07 43.82
CA ARG A 7 -5.19 47.77 42.84
C ARG A 7 -4.63 46.99 41.65
N PHE A 8 -4.86 45.68 41.64
CA PHE A 8 -4.63 44.86 40.45
C PHE A 8 -5.70 45.16 39.39
N ARG A 9 -5.30 45.82 38.30
CA ARG A 9 -6.18 46.07 37.14
C ARG A 9 -6.46 44.73 36.45
N ARG A 10 -7.73 44.27 36.46
CA ARG A 10 -8.12 43.05 35.71
C ARG A 10 -7.90 43.28 34.22
N VAL A 11 -6.85 42.68 33.68
CA VAL A 11 -6.61 42.65 32.24
C VAL A 11 -7.63 41.67 31.65
N ARG A 12 -8.53 42.15 30.77
CA ARG A 12 -9.41 41.25 30.02
C ARG A 12 -8.52 40.30 29.22
N ARG A 13 -8.60 39.00 29.50
CA ARG A 13 -7.86 37.96 28.79
C ARG A 13 -8.30 38.01 27.32
N TRP A 14 -7.41 38.45 26.43
CA TRP A 14 -7.63 38.44 24.99
C TRP A 14 -7.84 36.99 24.53
N LYS A 15 -8.91 36.74 23.76
CA LYS A 15 -9.10 35.51 23.01
C LYS A 15 -8.73 35.78 21.55
N PRO A 16 -7.76 35.06 20.97
CA PRO A 16 -7.49 35.16 19.55
C PRO A 16 -8.72 34.70 18.76
N PRO A 17 -9.00 35.32 17.59
CA PRO A 17 -10.01 34.78 16.67
C PRO A 17 -9.60 33.36 16.24
N THR A 18 -10.56 32.44 16.28
CA THR A 18 -10.38 31.08 15.76
C THR A 18 -10.48 31.13 14.24
N TYR A 19 -9.35 30.98 13.56
CA TYR A 19 -9.35 30.80 12.12
C TYR A 19 -9.68 29.34 11.80
N GLU A 20 -10.61 29.13 10.88
CA GLU A 20 -10.89 27.81 10.29
C GLU A 20 -9.65 27.36 9.51
N THR A 21 -9.19 26.11 9.68
CA THR A 21 -8.11 25.64 8.81
C THR A 21 -8.65 25.47 7.40
N ARG A 22 -7.75 25.49 6.41
CA ARG A 22 -8.12 25.23 5.02
C ARG A 22 -8.89 23.92 4.87
N VAL A 23 -8.59 22.90 5.68
CA VAL A 23 -9.25 21.59 5.63
C VAL A 23 -10.69 21.70 6.10
N GLU A 24 -10.95 22.30 7.27
CA GLU A 24 -12.34 22.48 7.74
C GLU A 24 -13.15 23.34 6.77
N LYS A 25 -12.55 24.39 6.21
CA LYS A 25 -13.22 25.24 5.21
C LYS A 25 -13.65 24.44 3.99
N MET A 26 -12.79 23.58 3.46
CA MET A 26 -13.13 22.72 2.31
C MET A 26 -14.25 21.74 2.64
N ILE A 27 -14.24 21.14 3.84
CA ILE A 27 -15.30 20.22 4.28
C ILE A 27 -16.64 20.95 4.38
N ARG A 28 -16.67 22.12 5.03
CA ARG A 28 -17.89 22.92 5.15
C ARG A 28 -18.45 23.31 3.79
N GLU A 29 -17.61 23.82 2.90
CA GLU A 29 -18.03 24.21 1.55
C GLU A 29 -18.52 23.01 0.72
N ALA A 30 -17.90 21.84 0.85
CA ALA A 30 -18.36 20.60 0.17
C ALA A 30 -19.71 20.12 0.72
N THR A 31 -19.92 20.19 2.03
CA THR A 31 -21.21 19.91 2.68
C THR A 31 -22.30 20.89 2.22
N GLU A 32 -22.01 22.20 2.18
CA GLU A 32 -22.95 23.22 1.71
C GLU A 32 -23.35 23.02 0.24
N ARG A 33 -22.46 22.44 -0.58
CA ARG A 33 -22.75 22.06 -1.98
C ARG A 33 -23.51 20.74 -2.13
N GLY A 34 -23.74 20.00 -1.04
CA GLY A 34 -24.36 18.69 -1.08
C GLY A 34 -23.49 17.60 -1.71
N GLU A 35 -22.16 17.76 -1.74
CA GLU A 35 -21.25 16.74 -2.30
C GLU A 35 -21.27 15.42 -1.49
N PHE A 36 -21.81 15.45 -0.28
CA PHE A 36 -22.04 14.28 0.58
C PHE A 36 -23.49 13.76 0.55
N ASP A 37 -24.37 14.38 -0.24
CA ASP A 37 -25.75 13.90 -0.45
C ASP A 37 -25.77 12.78 -1.50
N ASP A 38 -26.72 11.83 -1.37
CA ASP A 38 -26.93 10.72 -2.32
C ASP A 38 -25.69 9.86 -2.63
N LEU A 39 -24.77 9.74 -1.67
CA LEU A 39 -23.55 8.94 -1.86
C LEU A 39 -23.87 7.48 -2.22
N PRO A 40 -23.03 6.85 -3.06
CA PRO A 40 -23.13 5.42 -3.33
C PRO A 40 -23.08 4.61 -2.02
N GLY A 41 -24.21 4.02 -1.64
CA GLY A 41 -24.34 3.27 -0.38
C GLY A 41 -25.17 3.97 0.70
N MET A 42 -25.66 5.20 0.48
CA MET A 42 -26.56 5.88 1.40
C MET A 42 -27.80 5.01 1.70
N GLY A 43 -28.07 4.76 2.97
CA GLY A 43 -29.20 3.95 3.44
C GLY A 43 -29.06 2.43 3.24
N LYS A 44 -27.97 1.94 2.64
CA LYS A 44 -27.71 0.49 2.49
C LYS A 44 -27.02 -0.05 3.75
N PRO A 45 -27.27 -1.32 4.14
CA PRO A 45 -26.56 -1.94 5.24
C PRO A 45 -25.06 -2.02 4.94
N LEU A 46 -24.24 -1.73 5.96
CA LEU A 46 -22.79 -1.89 5.86
C LEU A 46 -22.43 -3.37 5.88
N ASP A 47 -21.62 -3.80 4.91
CA ASP A 47 -20.99 -5.11 4.96
C ASP A 47 -19.74 -5.04 5.87
N LEU A 48 -19.81 -5.72 7.01
CA LEU A 48 -18.75 -5.75 8.02
C LEU A 48 -18.22 -7.17 8.24
N SER A 49 -18.40 -8.08 7.28
CA SER A 49 -17.90 -9.47 7.36
C SER A 49 -16.42 -9.55 7.76
N ASP A 50 -15.62 -8.62 7.24
CA ASP A 50 -14.17 -8.59 7.41
C ASP A 50 -13.72 -7.68 8.58
N ALA A 51 -14.64 -7.09 9.35
CA ALA A 51 -14.31 -6.05 10.34
C ALA A 51 -13.40 -6.52 11.50
N ASN A 52 -13.22 -7.84 11.67
CA ASN A 52 -12.27 -8.41 12.62
C ASN A 52 -10.80 -8.25 12.19
N ASP A 53 -10.55 -7.94 10.91
CA ASP A 53 -9.22 -7.65 10.39
C ASP A 53 -8.92 -6.14 10.53
N PRO A 54 -7.86 -5.72 11.24
CA PRO A 54 -7.53 -4.30 11.39
C PRO A 54 -7.38 -3.53 10.05
N ASP A 55 -6.99 -4.23 8.98
CA ASP A 55 -6.76 -3.67 7.65
C ASP A 55 -7.96 -3.87 6.71
N TRP A 56 -9.14 -4.22 7.24
CA TRP A 56 -10.35 -4.54 6.45
C TRP A 56 -10.70 -3.46 5.43
N TRP A 57 -10.55 -2.18 5.79
CA TRP A 57 -10.94 -1.05 4.96
C TRP A 57 -9.95 -0.83 3.82
N VAL A 58 -8.65 -1.08 4.07
CA VAL A 58 -7.60 -0.99 3.06
C VAL A 58 -7.78 -2.08 2.02
N LYS A 59 -7.98 -3.33 2.47
CA LYS A 59 -8.20 -4.49 1.59
C LYS A 59 -9.44 -4.31 0.72
N ARG A 60 -10.53 -3.80 1.32
CA ARG A 60 -11.76 -3.46 0.61
C ARG A 60 -11.53 -2.33 -0.41
N LYS A 61 -10.86 -1.25 -0.03
CA LYS A 61 -10.57 -0.13 -0.94
C LYS A 61 -9.77 -0.56 -2.16
N ILE A 62 -8.75 -1.39 -1.94
CA ILE A 62 -7.93 -1.97 -3.02
C ILE A 62 -8.77 -2.84 -3.95
N ARG A 63 -9.64 -3.69 -3.41
CA ARG A 63 -10.55 -4.51 -4.21
C ARG A 63 -11.52 -3.65 -5.01
N ASP A 64 -12.15 -2.66 -4.36
CA ASP A 64 -13.20 -1.84 -4.95
C ASP A 64 -12.64 -0.90 -6.05
N GLU A 65 -11.39 -0.44 -5.91
CA GLU A 65 -10.69 0.38 -6.91
C GLU A 65 -9.86 -0.43 -7.92
N GLY A 66 -9.82 -1.76 -7.78
CA GLY A 66 -9.00 -2.62 -8.63
C GLY A 66 -7.50 -2.33 -8.56
N LEU A 67 -7.03 -1.80 -7.42
CA LEU A 67 -5.62 -1.49 -7.22
C LEU A 67 -4.79 -2.76 -7.14
N ASP A 68 -3.55 -2.71 -7.63
CA ASP A 68 -2.65 -3.85 -7.49
C ASP A 68 -2.23 -4.03 -6.03
N SER A 69 -2.78 -5.07 -5.40
CA SER A 69 -2.50 -5.44 -4.02
C SER A 69 -1.09 -6.01 -3.81
N THR A 70 -0.35 -6.30 -4.89
CA THR A 70 0.98 -6.94 -4.81
C THR A 70 1.93 -6.16 -3.92
N ALA A 71 1.96 -4.83 -4.05
CA ALA A 71 2.88 -3.98 -3.30
C ALA A 71 2.70 -4.07 -1.77
N LEU A 72 1.52 -4.48 -1.30
CA LEU A 72 1.20 -4.62 0.12
C LEU A 72 1.38 -6.05 0.65
N LEU A 73 1.65 -7.02 -0.22
CA LEU A 73 1.88 -8.39 0.22
C LEU A 73 3.18 -8.46 1.03
N PRO A 74 3.30 -9.37 2.00
CA PRO A 74 4.59 -9.76 2.56
C PRO A 74 5.59 -10.11 1.45
N GLY A 75 6.87 -9.77 1.61
CA GLY A 75 7.88 -9.93 0.56
C GLY A 75 7.98 -11.35 -0.03
N SER A 76 7.76 -12.39 0.77
CA SER A 76 7.73 -13.78 0.29
C SER A 76 6.54 -14.07 -0.65
N LEU A 77 5.38 -13.44 -0.43
CA LEU A 77 4.23 -13.54 -1.31
C LEU A 77 4.38 -12.69 -2.57
N GLN A 78 5.07 -11.55 -2.47
CA GLN A 78 5.46 -10.76 -3.65
C GLN A 78 6.33 -11.59 -4.59
N LEU A 79 7.38 -12.23 -4.07
CA LEU A 79 8.27 -13.09 -4.85
C LEU A 79 7.54 -14.29 -5.47
N ARG A 80 6.58 -14.89 -4.75
CA ARG A 80 5.75 -15.96 -5.31
C ARG A 80 4.92 -15.47 -6.49
N LYS A 81 4.31 -14.29 -6.38
CA LYS A 81 3.50 -13.69 -7.46
C LYS A 81 4.38 -13.28 -8.65
N GLU A 82 5.57 -12.75 -8.41
CA GLU A 82 6.56 -12.45 -9.44
C GLU A 82 6.95 -13.71 -10.23
N ALA A 83 7.25 -14.81 -9.54
CA ALA A 83 7.58 -16.09 -10.18
C ALA A 83 6.45 -16.65 -11.05
N GLN A 84 5.19 -16.43 -10.67
CA GLN A 84 4.02 -16.82 -11.47
C GLN A 84 3.90 -16.04 -12.78
N GLY A 85 4.53 -14.85 -12.86
CA GLY A 85 4.58 -14.04 -14.07
C GLY A 85 5.62 -14.52 -15.09
N PHE A 86 6.61 -15.33 -14.68
CA PHE A 86 7.64 -15.81 -15.58
C PHE A 86 7.16 -16.99 -16.44
N PRO A 87 7.61 -17.09 -17.71
CA PRO A 87 8.47 -16.14 -18.43
C PRO A 87 7.71 -15.00 -19.12
N ALA A 88 6.38 -14.97 -19.06
CA ALA A 88 5.53 -14.03 -19.80
C ALA A 88 5.83 -12.55 -19.50
N SER A 89 6.12 -12.20 -18.25
CA SER A 89 6.48 -10.83 -17.85
C SER A 89 7.81 -10.34 -18.42
N LEU A 90 8.65 -11.25 -18.94
CA LEU A 90 9.98 -10.95 -19.48
C LEU A 90 9.98 -10.80 -21.00
N VAL A 91 8.85 -11.03 -21.67
CA VAL A 91 8.76 -11.06 -23.15
C VAL A 91 9.20 -9.75 -23.79
N ASP A 92 8.95 -8.62 -23.14
CA ASP A 92 9.30 -7.28 -23.65
C ASP A 92 10.76 -6.86 -23.31
N VAL A 93 11.52 -7.70 -22.58
CA VAL A 93 12.93 -7.46 -22.29
C VAL A 93 13.77 -7.65 -23.56
N ALA A 94 14.67 -6.71 -23.82
CA ALA A 94 15.35 -6.59 -25.12
C ALA A 94 16.34 -7.75 -25.39
N ASP A 95 17.19 -8.05 -24.42
CA ASP A 95 18.29 -9.02 -24.55
C ASP A 95 18.26 -10.11 -23.47
N GLU A 96 18.92 -11.22 -23.76
CA GLU A 96 18.98 -12.38 -22.86
C GLU A 96 19.83 -12.12 -21.62
N ALA A 97 20.85 -11.26 -21.72
CA ALA A 97 21.72 -10.94 -20.59
C ALA A 97 20.90 -10.26 -19.48
N ALA A 98 20.04 -9.32 -19.83
CA ALA A 98 19.11 -8.67 -18.93
C ALA A 98 18.10 -9.66 -18.34
N VAL A 99 17.58 -10.61 -19.12
CA VAL A 99 16.72 -11.68 -18.60
C VAL A 99 17.46 -12.54 -17.58
N ARG A 100 18.70 -12.95 -17.87
CA ARG A 100 19.58 -13.68 -16.94
C ARG A 100 19.81 -12.92 -15.65
N ASP A 101 20.09 -11.62 -15.76
CA ASP A 101 20.33 -10.75 -14.60
C ASP A 101 19.08 -10.63 -13.73
N ILE A 102 17.90 -10.42 -14.33
CA ILE A 102 16.61 -10.36 -13.61
C ILE A 102 16.33 -11.67 -12.87
N LEU A 103 16.49 -12.82 -13.53
CA LEU A 103 16.23 -14.13 -12.93
C LEU A 103 17.25 -14.47 -11.82
N THR A 104 18.50 -14.04 -11.99
CA THR A 104 19.55 -14.19 -10.98
C THR A 104 19.28 -13.32 -9.75
N ASP A 105 18.87 -12.07 -9.97
CA ASP A 105 18.45 -11.17 -8.90
C ASP A 105 17.22 -11.70 -8.16
N PHE A 106 16.22 -12.20 -8.88
CA PHE A 106 15.06 -12.86 -8.30
C PHE A 106 15.49 -14.02 -7.38
N ASN A 107 16.36 -14.91 -7.87
CA ASN A 107 16.88 -16.01 -7.08
C ASN A 107 17.67 -15.55 -5.84
N ARG A 108 18.40 -14.43 -5.92
CA ARG A 108 19.07 -13.80 -4.77
C ARG A 108 18.03 -13.33 -3.74
N ARG A 109 17.00 -12.58 -4.16
CA ARG A 109 15.93 -12.07 -3.29
C ARG A 109 15.15 -13.20 -2.61
N VAL A 110 14.89 -14.32 -3.30
CA VAL A 110 14.26 -15.51 -2.69
C VAL A 110 15.10 -16.06 -1.55
N ARG A 111 16.42 -16.21 -1.76
CA ARG A 111 17.33 -16.70 -0.71
C ARG A 111 17.39 -15.74 0.48
N GLU A 112 17.48 -14.44 0.22
CA GLU A 112 17.46 -13.41 1.28
C GLU A 112 16.16 -13.45 2.08
N ALA A 113 15.01 -13.61 1.41
CA ALA A 113 13.72 -13.73 2.08
C ALA A 113 13.63 -14.98 2.97
N HIS A 114 14.25 -16.10 2.57
CA HIS A 114 14.32 -17.30 3.42
C HIS A 114 15.20 -17.08 4.66
N LEU A 115 16.29 -16.31 4.53
CA LEU A 115 17.21 -15.99 5.62
C LEU A 115 16.65 -14.94 6.58
N THR A 116 15.75 -14.07 6.11
CA THR A 116 15.10 -13.03 6.91
C THR A 116 13.98 -13.62 7.76
N THR A 117 14.33 -14.54 8.67
CA THR A 117 13.41 -15.04 9.69
C THR A 117 13.16 -13.92 10.70
N ARG A 118 12.01 -13.25 10.60
CA ARG A 118 11.62 -12.20 11.54
C ARG A 118 11.20 -12.85 12.86
N ALA A 119 11.85 -12.44 13.95
CA ALA A 119 11.58 -12.74 15.37
C ALA A 119 10.47 -13.78 15.65
N GLY A 120 10.85 -15.06 15.73
CA GLY A 120 10.09 -16.10 16.44
C GLY A 120 9.06 -16.92 15.65
N LEU A 121 8.82 -16.63 14.37
CA LEU A 121 7.97 -17.47 13.51
C LEU A 121 8.83 -18.20 12.47
N PRO A 122 8.61 -19.50 12.21
CA PRO A 122 9.33 -20.22 11.17
C PRO A 122 9.08 -19.57 9.80
N SER A 123 10.14 -19.37 9.02
CA SER A 123 9.99 -18.89 7.65
C SER A 123 9.29 -19.99 6.83
N VAL A 124 8.00 -19.81 6.56
CA VAL A 124 7.27 -20.69 5.66
C VAL A 124 7.80 -20.43 4.25
N VAL A 125 8.45 -21.44 3.66
CA VAL A 125 8.96 -21.38 2.28
C VAL A 125 7.78 -21.18 1.33
N THR A 126 7.58 -19.94 0.92
CA THR A 126 6.42 -19.51 0.11
C THR A 126 6.82 -19.22 -1.33
N ALA A 127 8.06 -18.76 -1.55
CA ALA A 127 8.65 -18.54 -2.87
C ALA A 127 9.84 -19.49 -3.07
N HIS A 128 10.03 -19.97 -4.29
CA HIS A 128 11.11 -20.88 -4.68
C HIS A 128 12.01 -20.22 -5.71
N THR A 129 13.29 -20.60 -5.74
CA THR A 129 14.19 -20.20 -6.83
C THR A 129 13.75 -20.87 -8.12
N VAL A 130 14.04 -20.23 -9.23
CA VAL A 130 13.75 -20.72 -10.58
C VAL A 130 15.02 -21.19 -11.28
N ASP A 131 14.85 -22.14 -12.19
CA ASP A 131 15.89 -22.55 -13.13
C ASP A 131 16.01 -21.47 -14.22
N VAL A 132 17.17 -20.80 -14.24
CA VAL A 132 17.44 -19.66 -15.12
C VAL A 132 17.56 -20.11 -16.58
N ASP A 133 18.27 -21.21 -16.83
CA ASP A 133 18.52 -21.69 -18.18
C ASP A 133 17.22 -22.20 -18.82
N ARG A 134 16.42 -22.96 -18.06
CA ARG A 134 15.10 -23.41 -18.51
C ARG A 134 14.17 -22.25 -18.86
N LEU A 135 14.10 -21.21 -18.01
CA LEU A 135 13.22 -20.06 -18.26
C LEU A 135 13.67 -19.22 -19.46
N ILE A 136 14.96 -19.24 -19.80
CA ILE A 136 15.48 -18.55 -20.98
C ILE A 136 15.08 -19.27 -22.26
N GLU A 137 15.13 -20.60 -22.26
CA GLU A 137 14.60 -21.39 -23.38
C GLU A 137 13.12 -21.09 -23.59
N GLU A 138 12.31 -21.15 -22.53
CA GLU A 138 10.89 -20.82 -22.58
C GLU A 138 10.63 -19.37 -23.04
N TRP A 139 11.45 -18.40 -22.61
CA TRP A 139 11.36 -17.00 -23.02
C TRP A 139 11.69 -16.80 -24.51
N ARG A 140 12.74 -17.47 -25.01
CA ARG A 140 13.13 -17.42 -26.44
C ARG A 140 11.98 -17.96 -27.30
N ASP A 141 11.40 -19.09 -26.92
CA ASP A 141 10.25 -19.70 -27.59
C ASP A 141 9.03 -18.76 -27.61
N LEU A 142 8.74 -18.10 -26.48
CA LEU A 142 7.62 -17.14 -26.40
C LEU A 142 7.83 -15.92 -27.30
N ARG A 143 9.06 -15.41 -27.40
CA ARG A 143 9.39 -14.29 -28.29
C ARG A 143 9.29 -14.68 -29.76
N GLU A 144 9.72 -15.89 -30.12
CA GLU A 144 9.59 -16.40 -31.48
C GLU A 144 8.12 -16.54 -31.88
N ARG A 145 7.26 -17.06 -30.99
CA ARG A 145 5.81 -17.18 -31.24
C ARG A 145 5.06 -15.85 -31.36
N ARG A 146 5.63 -14.77 -30.81
CA ARG A 146 5.05 -13.41 -30.88
C ARG A 146 5.49 -12.66 -32.14
N ARG A 147 6.57 -13.09 -32.79
CA ARG A 147 7.09 -12.51 -34.03
C ARG A 147 6.30 -12.97 -35.25
#